data_AF-A0A7S4P8M4-F1
#
_entry.id   AF-A0A7S4P8M4-F1
#
_cell.length_a   1.000
_cell.length_b   1.000
_cell.length_c   1.000
_cell.angle_alpha   90.00
_cell.angle_beta   90.00
_cell.angle_gamma   90.00
#
_symmetry.space_group_name_H-M   'P 1'
#
loop_
_entity.id
_entity.type
_entity.pdbx_description
1 polymer ?
#
loop_
_entity_poly.entity_id
_entity_poly.type
_entity_poly.pdbx_seq_one_letter_code
_entity_poly.pdbx_strand_id
1 'polypeptide(L)'
;KRIKKQQKLQQIKLENAYHLFCEKAQFDKALELFYVLEIPAITVLALYPNFLPSNLNASPPPYHIELVGETKDQATKALIPYLGRVRVVLMDERKFNEKEKEKEEEGRPKEEEEFADVTDVLVIVDTCLLRSFMSLNAESSIQKLLKNENYCHLKESETILRSHKQFKLIVDLYCYHGQHKTALDLLQRIGAHSARDAIDTVDYLSKLGAKHQDIVLKYSTWVMKKHPQDGLRIFTNEADPVPPLVVLDHIKKQNPDLAVPYLEWAVEMYDNKRKEKEKKKRRGGGGEEEEDDDGDWEEEQEKKRKSKKKGKKRGREEKETQQKPKRERKRRKCSDEIEQQQPTQTNQVSPKKERPS
;
A
#
# COMPACT_ATOMS: atom_id res chain seq x y z
N LYS A 1 -32.56 18.93 34.23
CA LYS A 1 -33.83 18.63 33.52
C LYS A 1 -33.73 18.80 31.99
N ARG A 2 -33.16 19.90 31.46
CA ARG A 2 -32.98 20.12 30.01
C ARG A 2 -32.10 19.07 29.31
N ILE A 3 -30.95 18.72 29.90
CA ILE A 3 -30.04 17.68 29.37
C ILE A 3 -30.75 16.33 29.21
N LYS A 4 -31.45 15.86 30.25
CA LYS A 4 -32.25 14.62 30.19
C LYS A 4 -33.36 14.66 29.13
N LYS A 5 -33.96 15.84 28.87
CA LYS A 5 -34.96 16.01 27.81
C LYS A 5 -34.32 15.94 26.42
N GLN A 6 -33.15 16.54 26.23
CA GLN A 6 -32.39 16.46 24.97
C GLN A 6 -31.92 15.03 24.69
N GLN A 7 -31.41 14.33 25.70
CA GLN A 7 -31.02 12.92 25.57
C GLN A 7 -32.20 12.04 25.17
N LYS A 8 -33.36 12.18 25.82
CA LYS A 8 -34.59 11.47 25.42
C LYS A 8 -35.02 11.81 23.99
N LEU A 9 -34.89 13.07 23.58
CA LEU A 9 -35.23 13.48 22.22
C LEU A 9 -34.28 12.86 21.19
N GLN A 10 -32.98 12.80 21.48
CA GLN A 10 -32.01 12.11 20.62
C GLN A 10 -32.31 10.62 20.53
N GLN A 11 -32.66 9.98 21.64
CA GLN A 11 -33.04 8.57 21.67
C GLN A 11 -34.28 8.29 20.80
N ILE A 12 -35.35 9.09 20.93
CA ILE A 12 -36.55 8.96 20.10
C ILE A 12 -36.23 9.17 18.61
N LYS A 13 -35.35 10.13 18.29
CA LYS A 13 -34.91 10.36 16.91
C LYS A 13 -34.11 9.18 16.37
N LEU A 14 -33.27 8.56 17.20
CA LEU A 14 -32.49 7.38 16.84
C LEU A 14 -33.40 6.17 16.60
N GLU A 15 -34.36 5.93 17.49
CA GLU A 15 -35.38 4.88 17.32
C GLU A 15 -36.19 5.09 16.03
N ASN A 16 -36.56 6.34 15.73
CA ASN A 16 -37.21 6.68 14.46
C ASN A 16 -36.30 6.44 13.24
N ALA A 17 -35.00 6.73 13.33
CA ALA A 17 -34.06 6.45 12.24
C ALA A 17 -33.98 4.93 11.95
N TYR A 18 -33.89 4.10 13.00
CA TYR A 18 -33.95 2.65 12.85
C TYR A 18 -35.28 2.18 12.27
N HIS A 19 -36.42 2.70 12.75
CA HIS A 19 -37.74 2.36 12.21
C HIS A 19 -37.87 2.76 10.72
N LEU A 20 -37.33 3.91 10.31
CA LEU A 20 -37.33 4.34 8.91
C LEU A 20 -36.48 3.41 8.04
N PHE A 21 -35.36 2.93 8.58
CA PHE A 21 -34.46 2.00 7.89
C PHE A 21 -35.05 0.59 7.77
N CYS A 22 -35.49 0.01 8.89
CA CYS A 22 -35.86 -1.40 8.97
C CYS A 22 -37.28 -1.67 8.47
N GLU A 23 -38.25 -0.84 8.87
CA GLU A 23 -39.67 -1.11 8.60
C GLU A 23 -40.18 -0.40 7.35
N LYS A 24 -39.75 0.85 7.12
CA LYS A 24 -40.27 1.67 6.02
C LYS A 24 -39.42 1.63 4.75
N ALA A 25 -38.23 1.01 4.78
CA ALA A 25 -37.25 1.00 3.69
C ALA A 25 -36.93 2.42 3.14
N GLN A 26 -37.03 3.46 3.97
CA GLN A 26 -36.73 4.84 3.58
C GLN A 26 -35.26 5.16 3.90
N PHE A 27 -34.36 4.49 3.19
CA PHE A 27 -32.92 4.50 3.48
C PHE A 27 -32.30 5.89 3.46
N ASP A 28 -32.64 6.74 2.46
CA ASP A 28 -32.09 8.10 2.37
C ASP A 28 -32.41 8.91 3.63
N LYS A 29 -33.68 8.94 4.05
CA LYS A 29 -34.11 9.68 5.24
C LYS A 29 -33.50 9.12 6.52
N ALA A 30 -33.38 7.80 6.62
CA ALA A 30 -32.76 7.15 7.77
C ALA A 30 -31.28 7.53 7.88
N LEU A 31 -30.53 7.48 6.78
CA LEU A 31 -29.11 7.83 6.74
C LEU A 31 -28.85 9.31 6.99
N GLU A 32 -29.73 10.20 6.52
CA GLU A 32 -29.69 11.62 6.89
C GLU A 32 -29.86 11.81 8.41
N LEU A 33 -30.79 11.08 9.04
CA LEU A 33 -30.96 11.12 10.49
C LEU A 33 -29.74 10.55 11.22
N PHE A 34 -29.16 9.44 10.77
CA PHE A 34 -27.94 8.89 11.37
C PHE A 34 -26.77 9.87 11.28
N TYR A 35 -26.63 10.57 10.15
CA TYR A 35 -25.63 11.61 9.96
C TYR A 35 -25.84 12.81 10.91
N VAL A 36 -27.06 13.35 10.97
CA VAL A 36 -27.41 14.49 11.84
C VAL A 36 -27.29 14.15 13.33
N LEU A 37 -27.47 12.88 13.70
CA LEU A 37 -27.30 12.39 15.06
C LEU A 37 -25.86 12.00 15.38
N GLU A 38 -24.92 12.19 14.44
CA GLU A 38 -23.49 11.86 14.60
C GLU A 38 -23.26 10.41 15.05
N ILE A 39 -24.09 9.48 14.55
CA ILE A 39 -23.92 8.06 14.86
C ILE A 39 -22.64 7.54 14.19
N PRO A 40 -21.77 6.81 14.90
CA PRO A 40 -20.54 6.28 14.34
C PRO A 40 -20.79 5.48 13.07
N ALA A 41 -19.98 5.71 12.03
CA ALA A 41 -20.13 5.08 10.73
C ALA A 41 -20.13 3.54 10.81
N ILE A 42 -19.31 2.97 11.70
CA ILE A 42 -19.26 1.53 11.95
C ILE A 42 -20.62 0.99 12.43
N THR A 43 -21.32 1.72 13.31
CA THR A 43 -22.65 1.33 13.80
C THR A 43 -23.69 1.34 12.68
N VAL A 44 -23.63 2.32 11.79
CA VAL A 44 -24.52 2.39 10.62
C VAL A 44 -24.19 1.26 9.62
N LEU A 45 -22.91 1.01 9.36
CA LEU A 45 -22.45 -0.07 8.47
C LEU A 45 -22.80 -1.47 9.02
N ALA A 46 -22.93 -1.63 10.33
CA ALA A 46 -23.37 -2.88 10.95
C ALA A 46 -24.82 -3.27 10.59
N LEU A 47 -25.64 -2.32 10.10
CA LEU A 47 -26.97 -2.60 9.56
C LEU A 47 -26.93 -3.28 8.19
N TYR A 48 -25.77 -3.27 7.51
CA TYR A 48 -25.57 -3.84 6.19
C TYR A 48 -24.83 -5.18 6.27
N PRO A 49 -25.46 -6.30 5.89
CA PRO A 49 -24.82 -7.61 5.93
C PRO A 49 -23.57 -7.67 5.04
N ASN A 50 -22.49 -8.26 5.55
CA ASN A 50 -21.20 -8.46 4.85
C ASN A 50 -20.46 -7.18 4.42
N PHE A 51 -20.79 -6.01 4.98
CA PHE A 51 -20.07 -4.76 4.71
C PHE A 51 -18.86 -4.55 5.62
N LEU A 52 -18.93 -5.04 6.85
CA LEU A 52 -17.83 -4.99 7.81
C LEU A 52 -16.99 -6.27 7.76
N PRO A 53 -15.66 -6.18 7.92
CA PRO A 53 -14.81 -7.36 8.07
C PRO A 53 -15.16 -8.11 9.36
N SER A 54 -15.07 -9.45 9.31
CA SER A 54 -15.55 -10.36 10.37
C SER A 54 -14.83 -10.20 11.72
N ASN A 55 -13.69 -9.50 11.76
CA ASN A 55 -12.91 -9.23 12.95
C ASN A 55 -13.38 -7.99 13.73
N LEU A 56 -14.26 -7.16 13.16
CA LEU A 56 -14.85 -6.04 13.88
C LEU A 56 -16.03 -6.54 14.71
N ASN A 57 -15.88 -6.50 16.03
CA ASN A 57 -16.95 -6.73 16.99
C ASN A 57 -17.94 -5.56 16.98
N ALA A 58 -18.65 -5.34 15.87
CA ALA A 58 -19.77 -4.44 15.86
C ALA A 58 -20.89 -5.05 16.73
N SER A 59 -21.48 -4.24 17.62
CA SER A 59 -22.67 -4.67 18.34
C SER A 59 -23.72 -5.11 17.31
N PRO A 60 -24.37 -6.27 17.51
CA PRO A 60 -25.42 -6.71 16.60
C PRO A 60 -26.46 -5.60 16.47
N PRO A 61 -26.96 -5.34 15.26
CA PRO A 61 -27.95 -4.30 15.07
C PRO A 61 -29.17 -4.60 15.94
N PRO A 62 -29.78 -3.58 16.58
CA PRO A 62 -30.91 -3.77 17.48
C PRO A 62 -32.15 -4.35 16.80
N TYR A 63 -32.16 -4.36 15.46
CA TYR A 63 -33.25 -4.86 14.63
C TYR A 63 -32.67 -5.75 13.52
N HIS A 64 -33.34 -6.88 13.25
CA HIS A 64 -33.01 -7.74 12.13
C HIS A 64 -33.58 -7.15 10.84
N ILE A 65 -32.74 -7.00 9.82
CA ILE A 65 -33.13 -6.53 8.49
C ILE A 65 -32.68 -7.57 7.47
N GLU A 66 -33.61 -8.04 6.64
CA GLU A 66 -33.31 -8.87 5.49
C GLU A 66 -33.12 -7.96 4.26
N LEU A 67 -31.89 -7.51 4.02
CA LEU A 67 -31.54 -6.80 2.80
C LEU A 67 -31.33 -7.81 1.66
N VAL A 68 -32.39 -8.06 0.88
CA VAL A 68 -32.38 -9.04 -0.23
C VAL A 68 -32.84 -8.40 -1.53
N GLY A 69 -32.15 -8.74 -2.63
CA GLY A 69 -32.52 -8.31 -3.99
C GLY A 69 -32.56 -6.79 -4.13
N GLU A 70 -33.67 -6.26 -4.64
CA GLU A 70 -33.84 -4.84 -4.95
C GLU A 70 -33.72 -3.94 -3.71
N THR A 71 -34.18 -4.39 -2.54
CA THR A 71 -34.06 -3.62 -1.29
C THR A 71 -32.60 -3.41 -0.89
N LYS A 72 -31.73 -4.40 -1.15
CA LYS A 72 -30.29 -4.30 -0.94
C LYS A 72 -29.67 -3.27 -1.87
N ASP A 73 -30.07 -3.25 -3.14
CA ASP A 73 -29.53 -2.30 -4.12
C ASP A 73 -29.97 -0.87 -3.80
N GLN A 74 -31.24 -0.67 -3.41
CA GLN A 74 -31.74 0.62 -2.94
C GLN A 74 -31.02 1.10 -1.68
N ALA A 75 -30.82 0.21 -0.68
CA ALA A 75 -30.08 0.52 0.53
C ALA A 75 -28.61 0.88 0.24
N THR A 76 -27.98 0.15 -0.69
CA THR A 76 -26.59 0.37 -1.12
C THR A 76 -26.45 1.70 -1.87
N LYS A 77 -27.43 2.04 -2.70
CA LYS A 77 -27.46 3.33 -3.42
C LYS A 77 -27.58 4.52 -2.48
N ALA A 78 -28.42 4.40 -1.44
CA ALA A 78 -28.56 5.43 -0.41
C ALA A 78 -27.31 5.54 0.49
N LEU A 79 -26.55 4.44 0.66
CA LEU A 79 -25.33 4.41 1.48
C LEU A 79 -24.19 5.24 0.87
N ILE A 80 -24.08 5.30 -0.46
CA ILE A 80 -23.01 6.03 -1.18
C ILE A 80 -22.92 7.52 -0.77
N PRO A 81 -23.98 8.34 -0.86
CA PRO A 81 -23.90 9.75 -0.48
C PRO A 81 -23.60 9.93 1.02
N TYR A 82 -24.11 9.05 1.89
CA TYR A 82 -23.79 9.07 3.32
C TYR A 82 -22.29 8.83 3.56
N LEU A 83 -21.73 7.75 3.00
CA LEU A 83 -20.31 7.43 3.13
C LEU A 83 -19.41 8.50 2.50
N GLY A 84 -19.85 9.12 1.40
CA GLY A 84 -19.14 10.23 0.79
C GLY A 84 -18.99 11.43 1.74
N ARG A 85 -20.04 11.79 2.50
CA ARG A 85 -19.98 12.86 3.50
C ARG A 85 -19.07 12.49 4.67
N VAL A 86 -19.23 11.28 5.22
CA VAL A 86 -18.38 10.77 6.31
C VAL A 86 -16.91 10.78 5.91
N ARG A 87 -16.59 10.36 4.68
CA ARG A 87 -15.23 10.34 4.14
C ARG A 87 -14.60 11.74 4.11
N VAL A 88 -15.33 12.78 3.72
CA VAL A 88 -14.81 14.16 3.69
C VAL A 88 -14.41 14.60 5.10
N VAL A 89 -15.27 14.37 6.09
CA VAL A 89 -14.99 14.72 7.50
C VAL A 89 -13.76 13.98 8.02
N LEU A 90 -13.69 12.66 7.81
CA LEU A 90 -12.55 11.85 8.25
C LEU A 90 -11.23 12.25 7.57
N MET A 91 -11.28 12.66 6.30
CA MET A 91 -10.10 13.15 5.57
C MET A 91 -9.63 14.50 6.11
N ASP A 92 -10.54 15.41 6.44
CA ASP A 92 -10.21 16.70 7.02
C ASP A 92 -9.64 16.55 8.44
N GLU A 93 -10.22 15.67 9.26
CA GLU A 93 -9.71 15.32 10.59
C GLU A 93 -8.29 14.74 10.52
N ARG A 94 -8.04 13.83 9.57
CA ARG A 94 -6.70 13.27 9.35
C ARG A 94 -5.68 14.34 8.98
N LYS A 95 -6.01 15.18 8.00
CA LYS A 95 -5.14 16.28 7.55
C LYS A 95 -4.86 17.28 8.66
N PHE A 96 -5.84 17.53 9.54
CA PHE A 96 -5.67 18.36 10.72
C PHE A 96 -4.67 17.73 11.70
N ASN A 97 -4.88 16.45 12.05
CA ASN A 97 -4.01 15.72 12.97
C ASN A 97 -2.57 15.58 12.45
N GLU A 98 -2.38 15.37 11.15
CA GLU A 98 -1.06 15.34 10.52
C GLU A 98 -0.32 16.68 10.66
N LYS A 99 -1.03 17.80 10.43
CA LYS A 99 -0.46 19.15 10.61
C LYS A 99 -0.12 19.48 12.06
N GLU A 100 -0.88 18.95 13.03
CA GLU A 100 -0.53 19.12 14.44
C GLU A 100 0.69 18.30 14.83
N LYS A 101 0.79 17.04 14.35
CA LYS A 101 1.99 16.21 14.55
C LYS A 101 3.25 16.81 13.96
N GLU A 102 3.16 17.40 12.76
CA GLU A 102 4.31 18.08 12.13
C GLU A 102 4.78 19.32 12.91
N LYS A 103 3.89 19.98 13.66
CA LYS A 103 4.27 21.09 14.56
C LYS A 103 4.88 20.61 15.87
N GLU A 104 4.55 19.41 16.33
CA GLU A 104 5.08 18.82 17.56
C GLU A 104 6.40 18.05 17.35
N GLU A 105 6.63 17.48 16.16
CA GLU A 105 7.82 16.67 15.82
C GLU A 105 8.84 17.40 14.91
N GLU A 106 8.97 18.72 15.02
CA GLU A 106 10.01 19.49 14.34
C GLU A 106 11.41 19.09 14.90
N GLY A 107 11.99 18.01 14.35
CA GLY A 107 13.32 17.49 14.73
C GLY A 107 13.45 15.97 14.88
N ARG A 108 12.38 15.18 14.72
CA ARG A 108 12.44 13.70 14.80
C ARG A 108 12.43 13.07 13.39
N PRO A 109 13.24 12.02 13.11
CA PRO A 109 13.18 11.35 11.82
C PRO A 109 11.79 10.71 11.63
N LYS A 110 11.12 11.07 10.52
CA LYS A 110 9.87 10.44 10.07
C LYS A 110 10.12 8.94 9.88
N GLU A 111 9.66 8.12 10.82
CA GLU A 111 9.62 6.66 10.65
C GLU A 111 8.62 6.35 9.52
N GLU A 112 8.97 5.41 8.65
CA GLU A 112 8.14 5.01 7.50
C GLU A 112 6.75 4.59 8.01
N GLU A 113 5.69 5.26 7.55
CA GLU A 113 4.32 5.05 7.98
C GLU A 113 3.95 3.55 7.91
N GLU A 114 3.77 2.92 9.07
CA GLU A 114 3.23 1.58 9.16
C GLU A 114 1.81 1.57 8.55
N PHE A 115 1.55 0.53 7.76
CA PHE A 115 0.30 0.26 7.06
C PHE A 115 -0.94 0.67 7.87
N ALA A 116 -1.89 1.35 7.23
CA ALA A 116 -3.16 1.74 7.85
C ALA A 116 -3.84 0.52 8.50
N ASP A 117 -4.21 0.67 9.78
CA ASP A 117 -4.87 -0.38 10.55
C ASP A 117 -6.21 -0.74 9.89
N VAL A 118 -6.53 -2.04 9.82
CA VAL A 118 -7.80 -2.55 9.29
C VAL A 118 -9.00 -2.02 10.12
N THR A 119 -8.74 -1.58 11.36
CA THR A 119 -9.76 -0.96 12.23
C THR A 119 -9.97 0.53 11.98
N ASP A 120 -9.12 1.16 11.16
CA ASP A 120 -9.23 2.57 10.81
C ASP A 120 -10.54 2.84 10.07
N VAL A 121 -11.33 3.76 10.61
CA VAL A 121 -12.66 4.09 10.10
C VAL A 121 -12.58 4.55 8.64
N LEU A 122 -11.52 5.25 8.24
CA LEU A 122 -11.38 5.72 6.86
C LEU A 122 -11.12 4.56 5.89
N VAL A 123 -10.30 3.58 6.30
CA VAL A 123 -10.05 2.36 5.51
C VAL A 123 -11.34 1.57 5.34
N ILE A 124 -12.12 1.42 6.41
CA ILE A 124 -13.42 0.74 6.39
C ILE A 124 -14.37 1.48 5.45
N VAL A 125 -14.50 2.81 5.57
CA VAL A 125 -15.38 3.63 4.73
C VAL A 125 -15.02 3.51 3.23
N ASP A 126 -13.73 3.64 2.88
CA ASP A 126 -13.29 3.51 1.48
C ASP A 126 -13.51 2.10 0.93
N THR A 127 -13.26 1.07 1.74
CA THR A 127 -13.50 -0.34 1.35
C THR A 127 -14.98 -0.63 1.17
N CYS A 128 -15.85 -0.08 2.04
CA CYS A 128 -17.30 -0.15 1.90
C CYS A 128 -17.81 0.63 0.67
N LEU A 129 -17.24 1.79 0.37
CA LEU A 129 -17.55 2.54 -0.86
C LEU A 129 -17.23 1.72 -2.11
N LEU A 130 -16.05 1.09 -2.16
CA LEU A 130 -15.68 0.19 -3.25
C LEU A 130 -16.68 -0.95 -3.39
N ARG A 131 -17.04 -1.63 -2.28
CA ARG A 131 -18.04 -2.71 -2.28
C ARG A 131 -19.42 -2.24 -2.76
N SER A 132 -19.85 -1.05 -2.35
CA SER A 132 -21.12 -0.44 -2.81
C SER A 132 -21.11 -0.17 -4.31
N PHE A 133 -20.04 0.43 -4.84
CA PHE A 133 -19.95 0.71 -6.27
C PHE A 133 -19.87 -0.56 -7.11
N MET A 134 -19.20 -1.60 -6.61
CA MET A 134 -19.12 -2.90 -7.29
C MET A 134 -20.48 -3.60 -7.32
N SER A 135 -21.26 -3.50 -6.24
CA SER A 135 -22.61 -4.07 -6.19
C SER A 135 -23.57 -3.39 -7.18
N LEU A 136 -23.40 -2.09 -7.40
CA LEU A 136 -24.22 -1.30 -8.33
C LEU A 136 -23.66 -1.21 -9.75
N ASN A 137 -22.57 -1.93 -10.06
CA ASN A 137 -21.86 -1.87 -11.35
C ASN A 137 -21.45 -0.44 -11.79
N ALA A 138 -21.11 0.43 -10.83
CA ALA A 138 -20.75 1.83 -11.08
C ALA A 138 -19.26 2.00 -11.42
N GLU A 139 -18.83 1.49 -12.57
CA GLU A 139 -17.41 1.43 -12.97
C GLU A 139 -16.70 2.79 -12.96
N SER A 140 -17.37 3.85 -13.42
CA SER A 140 -16.79 5.20 -13.46
C SER A 140 -16.47 5.76 -12.07
N SER A 141 -17.27 5.42 -11.05
CA SER A 141 -17.04 5.81 -9.66
C SER A 141 -15.89 5.01 -9.05
N ILE A 142 -15.77 3.72 -9.39
CA ILE A 142 -14.65 2.87 -8.93
C ILE A 142 -13.33 3.40 -9.47
N GLN A 143 -13.28 3.72 -10.77
CA GLN A 143 -12.08 4.30 -11.38
C GLN A 143 -11.68 5.63 -10.73
N LYS A 144 -12.65 6.48 -10.39
CA LYS A 144 -12.38 7.74 -9.68
C LYS A 144 -11.87 7.50 -8.26
N LEU A 145 -12.43 6.54 -7.53
CA LEU A 145 -12.00 6.21 -6.17
C LEU A 145 -10.54 5.71 -6.18
N LEU A 146 -10.22 4.75 -7.05
CA LEU A 146 -8.89 4.11 -7.08
C LEU A 146 -7.77 5.00 -7.65
N LYS A 147 -8.10 6.00 -8.48
CA LYS A 147 -7.11 6.94 -9.03
C LYS A 147 -6.82 8.13 -8.12
N ASN A 148 -7.70 8.40 -7.16
CA ASN A 148 -7.55 9.49 -6.21
C ASN A 148 -7.03 8.96 -4.86
N GLU A 149 -6.85 9.87 -3.89
CA GLU A 149 -6.48 9.52 -2.51
C GLU A 149 -7.45 8.47 -1.94
N ASN A 150 -6.99 7.22 -1.80
CA ASN A 150 -7.80 6.12 -1.27
C ASN A 150 -7.05 5.36 -0.16
N TYR A 151 -7.82 4.88 0.81
CA TYR A 151 -7.34 4.11 1.95
C TYR A 151 -7.93 2.70 1.95
N CYS A 152 -8.35 2.22 0.79
CA CYS A 152 -8.94 0.90 0.59
C CYS A 152 -8.06 -0.20 1.20
N HIS A 153 -8.70 -1.15 1.90
CA HIS A 153 -7.99 -2.30 2.44
C HIS A 153 -7.60 -3.26 1.30
N LEU A 154 -6.30 -3.33 1.01
CA LEU A 154 -5.77 -3.94 -0.21
C LEU A 154 -6.25 -5.38 -0.46
N LYS A 155 -6.18 -6.26 0.54
CA LYS A 155 -6.53 -7.69 0.38
C LYS A 155 -8.04 -7.88 0.16
N GLU A 156 -8.86 -7.05 0.80
CA GLU A 156 -10.30 -7.15 0.68
C GLU A 156 -10.77 -6.56 -0.65
N SER A 157 -10.24 -5.39 -1.01
CA SER A 157 -10.46 -4.76 -2.31
C SER A 157 -10.03 -5.66 -3.47
N GLU A 158 -8.87 -6.32 -3.38
CA GLU A 158 -8.45 -7.32 -4.35
C GLU A 158 -9.47 -8.45 -4.48
N THR A 159 -9.95 -8.99 -3.36
CA THR A 159 -10.92 -10.09 -3.34
C THR A 159 -12.22 -9.69 -4.05
N ILE A 160 -12.72 -8.49 -3.77
CA ILE A 160 -13.93 -7.92 -4.40
C ILE A 160 -13.72 -7.72 -5.90
N LEU A 161 -12.58 -7.14 -6.32
CA LEU A 161 -12.31 -6.90 -7.73
C LEU A 161 -12.10 -8.21 -8.51
N ARG A 162 -11.48 -9.22 -7.89
CA ARG A 162 -11.27 -10.54 -8.49
C ARG A 162 -12.59 -11.29 -8.72
N SER A 163 -13.55 -11.21 -7.81
CA SER A 163 -14.84 -11.89 -7.99
C SER A 163 -15.62 -11.36 -9.20
N HIS A 164 -15.42 -10.09 -9.55
CA HIS A 164 -16.01 -9.45 -10.74
C HIS A 164 -15.10 -9.46 -11.97
N LYS A 165 -13.95 -10.14 -11.93
CA LYS A 165 -12.97 -10.23 -13.05
C LYS A 165 -12.42 -8.87 -13.52
N GLN A 166 -12.39 -7.87 -12.65
CA GLN A 166 -11.93 -6.51 -12.97
C GLN A 166 -10.41 -6.36 -12.77
N PHE A 167 -9.62 -7.06 -13.59
CA PHE A 167 -8.16 -7.11 -13.42
C PHE A 167 -7.46 -5.77 -13.59
N LYS A 168 -7.94 -4.91 -14.50
CA LYS A 168 -7.38 -3.58 -14.72
C LYS A 168 -7.46 -2.70 -13.47
N LEU A 169 -8.58 -2.76 -12.75
CA LEU A 169 -8.79 -2.02 -11.50
C LEU A 169 -7.90 -2.54 -10.37
N ILE A 170 -7.59 -3.85 -10.35
CA ILE A 170 -6.64 -4.42 -9.38
C ILE A 170 -5.24 -3.86 -9.60
N VAL A 171 -4.82 -3.70 -10.86
CA VAL A 171 -3.53 -3.12 -11.22
C VAL A 171 -3.47 -1.65 -10.80
N ASP A 172 -4.54 -0.88 -11.03
CA ASP A 172 -4.63 0.52 -10.59
C ASP A 172 -4.53 0.63 -9.05
N LEU A 173 -5.24 -0.23 -8.31
CA LEU A 173 -5.17 -0.31 -6.84
C LEU A 173 -3.74 -0.60 -6.37
N TYR A 174 -3.09 -1.62 -6.93
CA TYR A 174 -1.71 -1.93 -6.55
C TYR A 174 -0.71 -0.83 -6.91
N CYS A 175 -0.95 -0.12 -8.02
CA CYS A 175 -0.15 1.04 -8.42
C CYS A 175 -0.23 2.14 -7.36
N TYR A 176 -1.45 2.45 -6.92
CA TYR A 176 -1.69 3.48 -5.92
C TYR A 176 -1.03 3.15 -4.58
N HIS A 177 -1.08 1.88 -4.14
CA HIS A 177 -0.43 1.43 -2.89
C HIS A 177 1.07 1.09 -3.04
N GLY A 178 1.71 1.43 -4.17
CA GLY A 178 3.15 1.18 -4.39
C GLY A 178 3.55 -0.29 -4.50
N GLN A 179 2.59 -1.22 -4.64
CA GLN A 179 2.85 -2.64 -4.77
C GLN A 179 3.11 -3.04 -6.23
N HIS A 180 4.17 -2.49 -6.82
CA HIS A 180 4.48 -2.68 -8.23
C HIS A 180 4.78 -4.14 -8.62
N LYS A 181 5.43 -4.90 -7.73
CA LYS A 181 5.80 -6.29 -8.01
C LYS A 181 4.57 -7.20 -8.14
N THR A 182 3.56 -7.03 -7.28
CA THR A 182 2.33 -7.82 -7.33
C THR A 182 1.46 -7.42 -8.52
N ALA A 183 1.39 -6.11 -8.83
CA ALA A 183 0.73 -5.61 -10.04
C ALA A 183 1.31 -6.24 -11.30
N LEU A 184 2.64 -6.25 -11.43
CA LEU A 184 3.33 -6.78 -12.60
C LEU A 184 3.30 -8.31 -12.68
N ASP A 185 3.29 -9.02 -11.54
CA ASP A 185 3.07 -10.47 -11.54
C ASP A 185 1.67 -10.84 -12.05
N LEU A 186 0.65 -10.06 -11.65
CA LEU A 186 -0.71 -10.23 -12.15
C LEU A 186 -0.79 -9.94 -13.66
N LEU A 187 -0.23 -8.81 -14.10
CA LEU A 187 -0.17 -8.45 -15.51
C LEU A 187 0.58 -9.49 -16.35
N GLN A 188 1.70 -10.01 -15.85
CA GLN A 188 2.46 -11.06 -16.54
C GLN A 188 1.66 -12.35 -16.68
N ARG A 189 0.91 -12.76 -15.64
CA ARG A 189 0.04 -13.96 -15.71
C ARG A 189 -1.08 -13.81 -16.73
N ILE A 190 -1.68 -12.63 -16.82
CA ILE A 190 -2.76 -12.33 -17.77
C ILE A 190 -2.17 -12.20 -19.20
N GLY A 191 -1.15 -11.36 -19.36
CA GLY A 191 -0.40 -11.11 -20.60
C GLY A 191 0.34 -12.31 -21.17
N ALA A 192 0.59 -13.34 -20.37
CA ALA A 192 1.19 -14.57 -20.87
C ALA A 192 0.29 -15.31 -21.88
N HIS A 193 -1.03 -15.13 -21.81
CA HIS A 193 -2.02 -15.89 -22.58
C HIS A 193 -2.58 -15.13 -23.80
N SER A 194 -2.40 -13.80 -23.87
CA SER A 194 -2.96 -12.95 -24.94
C SER A 194 -2.02 -11.78 -25.26
N ALA A 195 -1.80 -11.51 -26.55
CA ALA A 195 -0.93 -10.43 -27.03
C ALA A 195 -1.48 -9.02 -26.71
N ARG A 196 -2.81 -8.88 -26.58
CA ARG A 196 -3.46 -7.59 -26.25
C ARG A 196 -3.10 -7.11 -24.84
N ASP A 197 -2.82 -8.05 -23.95
CA ASP A 197 -2.60 -7.81 -22.53
C ASP A 197 -1.11 -7.50 -22.21
N ALA A 198 -0.22 -7.69 -23.20
CA ALA A 198 1.17 -7.21 -23.11
C ALA A 198 1.25 -5.68 -23.15
N ILE A 199 0.30 -5.02 -23.84
CA ILE A 199 0.22 -3.56 -23.95
C ILE A 199 0.01 -2.92 -22.56
N ASP A 200 -0.87 -3.48 -21.74
CA ASP A 200 -1.10 -2.99 -20.37
C ASP A 200 0.17 -3.09 -19.51
N THR A 201 1.01 -4.11 -19.74
CA THR A 201 2.30 -4.23 -19.06
C THR A 201 3.28 -3.16 -19.51
N VAL A 202 3.32 -2.86 -20.81
CA VAL A 202 4.17 -1.80 -21.38
C VAL A 202 3.75 -0.44 -20.86
N ASP A 203 2.45 -0.16 -20.85
CA ASP A 203 1.89 1.09 -20.33
C ASP A 203 2.12 1.24 -18.82
N TYR A 204 2.13 0.14 -18.06
CA TYR A 204 2.46 0.17 -16.64
C TYR A 204 3.96 0.43 -16.42
N LEU A 205 4.82 -0.35 -17.08
CA LEU A 205 6.28 -0.25 -16.93
C LEU A 205 6.84 1.10 -17.38
N SER A 206 6.30 1.66 -18.47
CA SER A 206 6.69 2.99 -18.96
C SER A 206 6.40 4.10 -17.94
N LYS A 207 5.36 3.96 -17.10
CA LYS A 207 5.02 4.96 -16.06
C LYS A 207 5.87 4.86 -14.79
N LEU A 208 6.47 3.70 -14.50
CA LEU A 208 7.27 3.48 -13.28
C LEU A 208 8.61 4.23 -13.27
N GLY A 209 9.19 4.45 -14.45
CA GLY A 209 10.37 5.28 -14.64
C GLY A 209 11.64 4.82 -13.91
N ALA A 210 12.54 5.76 -13.64
CA ALA A 210 13.87 5.50 -13.10
C ALA A 210 13.85 5.07 -11.61
N LYS A 211 12.85 5.53 -10.84
CA LYS A 211 12.71 5.21 -9.41
C LYS A 211 12.60 3.71 -9.14
N HIS A 212 12.00 2.97 -10.06
CA HIS A 212 11.79 1.52 -9.94
C HIS A 212 12.57 0.74 -11.00
N GLN A 213 13.76 1.22 -11.42
CA GLN A 213 14.52 0.64 -12.53
C GLN A 213 14.68 -0.90 -12.42
N ASP A 214 14.97 -1.42 -11.22
CA ASP A 214 15.26 -2.84 -11.04
C ASP A 214 14.02 -3.70 -11.33
N ILE A 215 12.84 -3.18 -11.00
CA ILE A 215 11.55 -3.80 -11.31
C ILE A 215 11.29 -3.70 -12.81
N VAL A 216 11.52 -2.52 -13.41
CA VAL A 216 11.31 -2.30 -14.84
C VAL A 216 12.14 -3.28 -15.68
N LEU A 217 13.45 -3.39 -15.41
CA LEU A 217 14.36 -4.29 -16.12
C LEU A 217 14.02 -5.78 -15.92
N LYS A 218 13.55 -6.15 -14.72
CA LYS A 218 13.15 -7.53 -14.45
C LYS A 218 11.93 -7.93 -15.28
N TYR A 219 10.89 -7.10 -15.27
CA TYR A 219 9.62 -7.42 -15.94
C TYR A 219 9.62 -7.07 -17.44
N SER A 220 10.51 -6.19 -17.93
CA SER A 220 10.68 -5.98 -19.38
C SER A 220 11.18 -7.24 -20.10
N THR A 221 11.94 -8.10 -19.41
CA THR A 221 12.56 -9.30 -19.97
C THR A 221 11.57 -10.21 -20.70
N TRP A 222 10.38 -10.44 -20.14
CA TRP A 222 9.40 -11.34 -20.75
C TRP A 222 8.69 -10.68 -21.94
N VAL A 223 8.43 -9.37 -21.86
CA VAL A 223 7.82 -8.59 -22.94
C VAL A 223 8.78 -8.56 -24.13
N MET A 224 10.06 -8.28 -23.91
CA MET A 224 11.07 -8.24 -24.98
C MET A 224 11.27 -9.59 -25.69
N LYS A 225 11.10 -10.71 -24.98
CA LYS A 225 11.20 -12.06 -25.56
C LYS A 225 10.01 -12.44 -26.43
N LYS A 226 8.79 -12.00 -26.06
CA LYS A 226 7.56 -12.30 -26.81
C LYS A 226 7.23 -11.25 -27.87
N HIS A 227 7.42 -9.99 -27.53
CA HIS A 227 7.05 -8.80 -28.31
C HIS A 227 8.21 -7.78 -28.30
N PRO A 228 9.23 -7.97 -29.16
CA PRO A 228 10.43 -7.13 -29.20
C PRO A 228 10.14 -5.63 -29.39
N GLN A 229 9.22 -5.30 -30.30
CA GLN A 229 8.86 -3.91 -30.63
C GLN A 229 8.14 -3.21 -29.47
N ASP A 230 7.20 -3.91 -28.82
CA ASP A 230 6.50 -3.38 -27.65
C ASP A 230 7.42 -3.26 -26.43
N GLY A 231 8.39 -4.17 -26.31
CA GLY A 231 9.43 -4.10 -25.28
C GLY A 231 10.30 -2.86 -25.39
N LEU A 232 10.57 -2.37 -26.60
CA LEU A 232 11.31 -1.12 -26.82
C LEU A 232 10.53 0.09 -26.28
N ARG A 233 9.20 0.11 -26.47
CA ARG A 233 8.32 1.19 -26.01
C ARG A 233 8.36 1.44 -24.50
N ILE A 234 8.74 0.43 -23.72
CA ILE A 234 8.92 0.56 -22.26
C ILE A 234 9.99 1.61 -21.94
N PHE A 235 11.05 1.67 -22.74
CA PHE A 235 12.23 2.50 -22.47
C PHE A 235 12.25 3.83 -23.24
N THR A 236 11.31 4.02 -24.17
CA THR A 236 11.20 5.24 -24.98
C THR A 236 10.29 6.30 -24.35
N ASN A 237 9.92 6.17 -23.08
CA ASN A 237 9.12 7.20 -22.40
C ASN A 237 10.00 8.41 -22.01
N GLU A 238 9.59 9.60 -22.45
CA GLU A 238 10.35 10.84 -22.26
C GLU A 238 10.22 11.43 -20.85
N ALA A 239 9.16 11.07 -20.11
CA ALA A 239 8.81 11.70 -18.84
C ALA A 239 9.81 11.40 -17.71
N ASP A 240 10.19 10.13 -17.53
CA ASP A 240 11.18 9.69 -16.52
C ASP A 240 12.01 8.52 -17.07
N PRO A 241 12.97 8.80 -17.98
CA PRO A 241 13.72 7.76 -18.67
C PRO A 241 14.69 7.07 -17.71
N VAL A 242 14.67 5.74 -17.73
CA VAL A 242 15.70 4.90 -17.07
C VAL A 242 17.08 5.22 -17.68
N PRO A 243 18.16 5.22 -16.89
CA PRO A 243 19.50 5.55 -17.40
C PRO A 243 19.87 4.75 -18.67
N PRO A 244 20.21 5.42 -19.79
CA PRO A 244 20.35 4.76 -21.09
C PRO A 244 21.41 3.66 -21.14
N LEU A 245 22.50 3.82 -20.39
CA LEU A 245 23.56 2.80 -20.31
C LEU A 245 23.06 1.50 -19.69
N VAL A 246 22.23 1.60 -18.65
CA VAL A 246 21.65 0.44 -17.96
C VAL A 246 20.66 -0.28 -18.87
N VAL A 247 19.82 0.49 -19.57
CA VAL A 247 18.88 -0.05 -20.56
C VAL A 247 19.63 -0.73 -21.71
N LEU A 248 20.68 -0.09 -22.25
CA LEU A 248 21.46 -0.64 -23.35
C LEU A 248 22.13 -1.98 -22.97
N ASP A 249 22.70 -2.07 -21.78
CA ASP A 249 23.26 -3.33 -21.26
C ASP A 249 22.20 -4.42 -21.10
N HIS A 250 20.98 -4.04 -20.71
CA HIS A 250 19.85 -4.95 -20.63
C HIS A 250 19.38 -5.42 -22.01
N ILE A 251 19.22 -4.50 -22.96
CA ILE A 251 18.80 -4.79 -24.34
C ILE A 251 19.82 -5.72 -25.01
N LYS A 252 21.12 -5.41 -24.92
CA LYS A 252 22.19 -6.25 -25.47
C LYS A 252 22.16 -7.68 -24.93
N LYS A 253 21.78 -7.88 -23.67
CA LYS A 253 21.67 -9.21 -23.04
C LYS A 253 20.43 -9.99 -23.48
N GLN A 254 19.31 -9.32 -23.75
CA GLN A 254 18.05 -9.99 -24.07
C GLN A 254 17.81 -10.12 -25.58
N ASN A 255 18.01 -9.03 -26.33
CA ASN A 255 17.81 -8.98 -27.77
C ASN A 255 18.71 -7.89 -28.41
N PRO A 256 19.84 -8.26 -29.03
CA PRO A 256 20.80 -7.31 -29.58
C PRO A 256 20.25 -6.51 -30.78
N ASP A 257 19.27 -7.04 -31.51
CA ASP A 257 18.70 -6.39 -32.70
C ASP A 257 17.95 -5.09 -32.35
N LEU A 258 17.46 -4.97 -31.11
CA LEU A 258 16.78 -3.77 -30.61
C LEU A 258 17.76 -2.69 -30.11
N ALA A 259 19.07 -2.97 -30.05
CA ALA A 259 20.04 -2.01 -29.54
C ALA A 259 20.21 -0.80 -30.48
N VAL A 260 20.18 -1.02 -31.80
CA VAL A 260 20.31 0.06 -32.78
C VAL A 260 19.09 0.99 -32.75
N PRO A 261 17.83 0.50 -32.86
CA PRO A 261 16.63 1.34 -32.72
C PRO A 261 16.58 2.13 -31.41
N TYR A 262 17.05 1.54 -30.31
CA TYR A 262 17.11 2.24 -29.02
C TYR A 262 18.13 3.38 -29.01
N LEU A 263 19.31 3.17 -29.60
CA LEU A 263 20.36 4.18 -29.67
C LEU A 263 19.97 5.35 -30.56
N GLU A 264 19.30 5.08 -31.68
CA GLU A 264 18.75 6.13 -32.56
C GLU A 264 17.77 7.02 -31.79
N TRP A 265 16.82 6.41 -31.07
CA TRP A 265 15.89 7.14 -30.20
C TRP A 265 16.62 7.91 -29.10
N ALA A 266 17.61 7.30 -28.43
CA ALA A 266 18.34 7.94 -27.35
C ALA A 266 19.07 9.20 -27.83
N VAL A 267 19.76 9.12 -28.98
CA VAL A 267 20.46 10.26 -29.59
C VAL A 267 19.46 11.36 -29.95
N GLU A 268 18.35 11.02 -30.59
CA GLU A 268 17.29 11.99 -30.94
C GLU A 268 16.72 12.68 -29.70
N MET A 269 16.47 11.94 -28.63
CA MET A 269 15.95 12.47 -27.37
C MET A 269 16.93 13.47 -26.72
N TYR A 270 18.22 13.17 -26.67
CA TYR A 270 19.23 14.08 -26.14
C TYR A 270 19.42 15.33 -27.01
N ASP A 271 19.40 15.18 -28.34
CA ASP A 271 19.47 16.30 -29.27
C ASP A 271 18.26 17.24 -29.15
N ASN A 272 17.06 16.68 -28.98
CA ASN A 272 15.84 17.46 -28.77
C ASN A 272 15.89 18.22 -27.45
N LYS A 273 16.32 17.59 -26.34
CA LYS A 273 16.52 18.27 -25.05
C LYS A 273 17.56 19.39 -25.14
N ARG A 274 18.65 19.18 -25.90
CA ARG A 274 19.68 20.22 -26.13
C ARG A 274 19.10 21.43 -26.88
N LYS A 275 18.36 21.20 -27.97
CA LYS A 275 17.71 22.25 -28.77
C LYS A 275 16.66 23.01 -27.95
N GLU A 276 15.93 22.33 -27.08
CA GLU A 276 14.94 22.95 -26.20
C GLU A 276 15.59 23.87 -25.16
N LYS A 277 16.68 23.42 -24.52
CA LYS A 277 17.49 24.27 -23.61
C LYS A 277 18.01 25.52 -24.32
N GLU A 278 18.50 25.37 -25.56
CA GLU A 278 18.99 26.50 -26.36
C GLU A 278 17.87 27.49 -26.73
N LYS A 279 16.67 26.99 -27.10
CA LYS A 279 15.49 27.83 -27.35
C LYS A 279 15.01 28.55 -26.09
N LYS A 280 15.05 27.90 -24.93
CA LYS A 280 14.70 28.51 -23.64
C LYS A 280 15.69 29.62 -23.27
N LYS A 281 17.00 29.39 -23.46
CA LYS A 281 18.05 30.40 -23.28
C LYS A 281 17.87 31.61 -24.20
N ARG A 282 17.43 31.39 -25.44
CA ARG A 282 17.14 32.47 -26.41
C ARG A 282 15.84 33.23 -26.12
N ARG A 283 14.87 32.61 -25.44
CA ARG A 283 13.60 33.25 -25.02
C ARG A 283 13.67 33.94 -23.66
N GLY A 284 14.58 33.51 -22.78
CA GLY A 284 14.82 34.11 -21.46
C GLY A 284 15.91 35.19 -21.44
N GLY A 285 16.28 35.77 -22.59
CA GLY A 285 17.26 36.86 -22.66
C GLY A 285 16.70 38.18 -22.13
N GLY A 286 16.60 38.30 -20.81
CA GLY A 286 16.23 39.51 -20.10
C GLY A 286 15.82 39.24 -18.66
N GLY A 287 16.78 38.94 -17.78
CA GLY A 287 16.56 38.95 -16.32
C GLY A 287 17.23 37.79 -15.60
N GLU A 288 18.28 38.11 -14.86
CA GLU A 288 18.92 37.35 -13.78
C GLU A 288 19.79 36.16 -14.22
N GLU A 289 21.10 36.41 -14.18
CA GLU A 289 22.11 35.39 -13.95
C GLU A 289 21.77 34.69 -12.63
N GLU A 290 21.06 33.56 -12.70
CA GLU A 290 21.21 32.52 -11.68
C GLU A 290 22.66 32.05 -11.82
N GLU A 291 23.50 32.50 -10.88
CA GLU A 291 24.78 31.86 -10.59
C GLU A 291 24.47 30.38 -10.33
N ASP A 292 24.75 29.54 -11.32
CA ASP A 292 24.78 28.09 -11.15
C ASP A 292 25.79 27.78 -10.04
N ASP A 293 25.28 27.50 -8.84
CA ASP A 293 25.99 26.93 -7.70
C ASP A 293 26.38 25.48 -8.04
N ASP A 294 27.31 25.34 -8.99
CA ASP A 294 27.97 24.10 -9.38
C ASP A 294 29.05 23.67 -8.35
N GLY A 295 29.02 24.23 -7.13
CA GLY A 295 29.99 23.97 -6.07
C GLY A 295 29.62 22.84 -5.08
N ASP A 296 28.33 22.53 -4.88
CA ASP A 296 27.91 21.67 -3.75
C ASP A 296 27.67 20.19 -4.12
N TRP A 297 27.64 19.81 -5.39
CA TRP A 297 27.34 18.40 -5.74
C TRP A 297 28.43 17.41 -5.32
N GLU A 298 29.72 17.76 -5.47
CA GLU A 298 30.80 16.88 -5.00
C GLU A 298 30.91 16.88 -3.46
N GLU A 299 30.66 18.01 -2.80
CA GLU A 299 30.71 18.10 -1.35
C GLU A 299 29.53 17.36 -0.69
N GLU A 300 28.33 17.41 -1.29
CA GLU A 300 27.17 16.66 -0.84
C GLU A 300 27.32 15.15 -1.09
N GLN A 301 27.93 14.74 -2.22
CA GLN A 301 28.27 13.33 -2.46
C GLN A 301 29.36 12.83 -1.50
N GLU A 302 30.31 13.67 -1.12
CA GLU A 302 31.32 13.33 -0.13
C GLU A 302 30.75 13.28 1.30
N LYS A 303 29.82 14.18 1.66
CA LYS A 303 29.03 14.13 2.89
C LYS A 303 28.18 12.85 2.95
N LYS A 304 27.51 12.47 1.85
CA LYS A 304 26.74 11.21 1.73
C LYS A 304 27.64 9.96 1.83
N ARG A 305 28.85 9.99 1.25
CA ARG A 305 29.85 8.92 1.38
C ARG A 305 30.42 8.80 2.81
N LYS A 306 30.72 9.93 3.46
CA LYS A 306 31.18 9.99 4.86
C LYS A 306 30.09 9.54 5.84
N SER A 307 28.82 9.89 5.58
CA SER A 307 27.67 9.46 6.37
C SER A 307 27.39 7.95 6.23
N LYS A 308 27.45 7.39 5.00
CA LYS A 308 27.40 5.94 4.79
C LYS A 308 28.55 5.20 5.48
N LYS A 309 29.78 5.74 5.49
CA LYS A 309 30.91 5.18 6.25
C LYS A 309 30.70 5.23 7.76
N LYS A 310 30.17 6.33 8.30
CA LYS A 310 29.81 6.45 9.74
C LYS A 310 28.70 5.49 10.14
N GLY A 311 27.64 5.35 9.34
CA GLY A 311 26.55 4.39 9.58
C GLY A 311 27.02 2.93 9.53
N LYS A 312 27.91 2.58 8.59
CA LYS A 312 28.50 1.22 8.51
C LYS A 312 29.46 0.92 9.68
N LYS A 313 30.12 1.94 10.23
CA LYS A 313 30.98 1.80 11.42
C LYS A 313 30.15 1.66 12.71
N ARG A 314 29.10 2.46 12.88
CA ARG A 314 28.14 2.36 14.00
C ARG A 314 27.38 1.04 14.00
N GLY A 315 26.89 0.57 12.84
CA GLY A 315 26.24 -0.73 12.74
C GLY A 315 27.18 -1.94 12.93
N ARG A 316 28.50 -1.74 12.79
CA ARG A 316 29.51 -2.76 13.12
C ARG A 316 29.83 -2.75 14.62
N GLU A 317 29.95 -1.58 15.24
CA GLU A 317 30.10 -1.43 16.70
C GLU A 317 28.86 -1.95 17.45
N GLU A 318 27.63 -1.64 17.02
CA GLU A 318 26.40 -2.18 17.63
C GLU A 318 26.29 -3.70 17.51
N LYS A 319 26.67 -4.28 16.37
CA LYS A 319 26.70 -5.75 16.22
C LYS A 319 27.76 -6.41 17.12
N GLU A 320 28.85 -5.71 17.41
CA GLU A 320 29.91 -6.20 18.30
C GLU A 320 29.51 -6.07 19.78
N THR A 321 28.82 -4.98 20.15
CA THR A 321 28.29 -4.74 21.51
C THR A 321 27.11 -5.68 21.84
N GLN A 322 26.27 -6.04 20.86
CA GLN A 322 25.18 -7.02 21.04
C GLN A 322 25.63 -8.49 21.00
N GLN A 323 26.81 -8.80 20.43
CA GLN A 323 27.37 -10.16 20.43
C GLN A 323 28.16 -10.51 21.70
N LYS A 324 28.76 -9.52 22.38
CA LYS A 324 29.50 -9.73 23.64
C LYS A 324 28.65 -10.42 24.75
N PRO A 325 27.42 -9.99 25.07
CA PRO A 325 26.62 -10.65 26.12
C PRO A 325 26.10 -12.05 25.70
N LYS A 326 25.94 -12.31 24.38
CA LYS A 326 25.52 -13.64 23.88
C LYS A 326 26.65 -14.68 23.94
N ARG A 327 27.91 -14.27 23.74
CA ARG A 327 29.08 -15.14 23.91
C ARG A 327 29.36 -15.46 25.37
N GLU A 328 29.12 -14.50 26.27
CA GLU A 328 29.29 -14.69 27.71
C GLU A 328 28.19 -15.58 28.33
N ARG A 329 26.93 -15.46 27.87
CA ARG A 329 25.84 -16.40 28.22
C ARG A 329 26.09 -17.83 27.75
N LYS A 330 26.70 -18.02 26.57
CA LYS A 330 27.07 -19.36 26.08
C LYS A 330 28.24 -19.98 26.86
N ARG A 331 29.20 -19.17 27.33
CA ARG A 331 30.29 -19.65 28.19
C ARG A 331 29.82 -20.06 29.59
N ARG A 332 28.87 -19.32 30.18
CA ARG A 332 28.25 -19.70 31.46
C ARG A 332 27.44 -20.99 31.35
N LYS A 333 26.59 -21.13 30.33
CA LYS A 333 25.84 -22.38 30.08
C LYS A 333 26.72 -23.62 29.88
N CYS A 334 27.87 -23.47 29.22
CA CYS A 334 28.80 -24.57 28.99
C CYS A 334 29.61 -24.91 30.25
N SER A 335 29.78 -23.97 31.18
CA SER A 335 30.41 -24.23 32.49
C SER A 335 29.44 -24.94 33.43
N ASP A 336 28.16 -24.54 33.43
CA ASP A 336 27.10 -25.18 34.23
C ASP A 336 26.78 -26.61 33.75
N GLU A 337 26.92 -26.91 32.45
CA GLU A 337 26.74 -28.26 31.90
C GLU A 337 27.92 -29.22 32.19
N ILE A 338 29.11 -28.69 32.47
CA ILE A 338 30.29 -29.50 32.84
C ILE A 338 30.26 -29.84 34.34
N GLU A 339 29.64 -29.01 35.18
CA GLU A 339 29.54 -29.26 36.63
C GLU A 339 28.44 -30.28 37.00
N GLN A 340 27.51 -30.58 36.09
CA GLN A 340 26.44 -31.57 36.28
C GLN A 340 26.76 -33.00 35.80
N GLN A 341 27.98 -33.26 35.31
CA GLN A 341 28.41 -34.59 34.84
C GLN A 341 29.52 -35.22 35.69
N GLN A 342 29.52 -35.01 37.01
CA GLN A 342 30.27 -35.89 37.92
C GLN A 342 29.40 -37.08 38.36
N PRO A 343 29.84 -38.34 38.14
CA PRO A 343 29.05 -39.51 38.48
C PRO A 343 29.08 -39.80 39.99
N THR A 344 27.91 -39.83 40.61
CA THR A 344 27.69 -40.43 41.94
C THR A 344 27.79 -41.95 41.82
N GLN A 345 28.88 -42.53 42.34
CA GLN A 345 28.99 -43.99 42.50
C GLN A 345 28.11 -44.45 43.67
N THR A 346 27.04 -45.16 43.35
CA THR A 346 26.23 -45.93 44.30
C THR A 346 26.76 -47.35 44.42
N ASN A 347 27.32 -47.68 45.59
CA ASN A 347 27.60 -49.05 46.00
C ASN A 347 26.28 -49.76 46.34
N GLN A 348 25.94 -50.83 45.62
CA GLN A 348 24.98 -51.84 46.09
C GLN A 348 25.54 -53.25 45.89
N VAL A 349 25.72 -53.92 47.03
CA VAL A 349 26.13 -55.31 47.19
C VAL A 349 24.89 -56.20 47.03
N SER A 350 24.96 -57.22 46.16
CA SER A 350 23.94 -58.27 46.05
C SER A 350 24.18 -59.40 47.06
N PRO A 351 23.14 -60.03 47.65
CA PRO A 351 23.30 -61.19 48.53
C PRO A 351 23.34 -62.50 47.74
N LYS A 352 24.24 -63.40 48.15
CA LYS A 352 24.40 -64.77 47.65
C LYS A 352 23.27 -65.68 48.17
N LYS A 353 22.81 -66.56 47.27
CA LYS A 353 21.94 -67.70 47.52
C LYS A 353 22.66 -68.73 48.42
N GLU A 354 22.00 -69.16 49.48
CA GLU A 354 22.23 -70.46 50.12
C GLU A 354 21.16 -71.45 49.64
N ARG A 355 21.57 -72.70 49.38
CA ARG A 355 20.80 -73.92 49.71
C ARG A 355 21.66 -75.17 49.46
N PRO A 356 21.32 -76.32 50.08
CA PRO A 356 22.24 -77.03 50.97
C PRO A 356 22.60 -78.43 50.46
N SER A 357 23.66 -79.01 51.02
CA SER A 357 23.74 -80.36 51.60
C SER A 357 25.12 -80.52 52.23
#